data_AF-X0WU71-F1
#
_entry.id   AF-X0WU71-F1
#
_cell.length_a   1.000
_cell.length_b   1.000
_cell.length_c   1.000
_cell.angle_alpha   90.00
_cell.angle_beta   90.00
_cell.angle_gamma   90.00
#
_symmetry.space_group_name_H-M   'P 1'
#
loop_
_entity.id
_entity.type
_entity.pdbx_description
1 polymer ?
#
loop_
_entity_poly.entity_id
_entity_poly.type
_entity_poly.pdbx_seq_one_letter_code
_entity_poly.pdbx_strand_id
1 'polypeptide(L)'
;DNMRLTLDLGSPGMDDNRVFAEKEKLAENLRLFYVALTRARNRCYLVWGRFNEAETSAPAYLFHQGGSWEREDVVGATEKRFEALSDEDVRTELKMIVDKVHGTIRLSEMPMEAGKEYSPPPGKKVTLACRRFAGDIDRQWHISSFSSLVSRRQHGAELADRDAVSLPAPHRPALRDSGKAGGPGLYSQEDFEESIIEEEPSGIFSFPRGTKAGTFMHDIFEHLEFAQKDTSLMKKLVAHKLSEYGFEPIWQETLCGMIQK
;
A
#
# COMPACT_ATOMS: atom_id res chain seq x y z
N ASP A 1 -21.89 10.06 -17.27
CA ASP A 1 -20.47 10.17 -17.66
C ASP A 1 -20.28 11.17 -18.78
N ASN A 2 -19.89 12.41 -18.43
CA ASN A 2 -19.83 13.57 -19.34
C ASN A 2 -18.44 13.80 -19.96
N MET A 3 -17.64 12.75 -20.22
CA MET A 3 -16.28 12.89 -20.80
C MET A 3 -15.42 13.96 -20.10
N ARG A 4 -15.57 14.08 -18.78
CA ARG A 4 -14.76 14.99 -17.96
C ARG A 4 -13.37 14.39 -17.83
N LEU A 5 -12.32 15.18 -18.01
CA LEU A 5 -10.93 14.76 -17.77
C LEU A 5 -10.81 14.29 -16.31
N THR A 6 -10.50 13.00 -16.11
CA THR A 6 -10.34 12.39 -14.77
C THR A 6 -8.89 12.03 -14.45
N LEU A 7 -8.00 12.11 -15.43
CA LEU A 7 -6.59 11.78 -15.29
C LEU A 7 -5.80 12.60 -16.31
N ASP A 8 -4.83 13.37 -15.82
CA ASP A 8 -3.87 14.11 -16.63
C ASP A 8 -2.49 13.44 -16.53
N LEU A 9 -1.91 13.09 -17.68
CA LEU A 9 -0.61 12.41 -17.80
C LEU A 9 0.43 13.30 -18.51
N GLY A 10 0.38 14.62 -18.30
CA GLY A 10 1.37 15.57 -18.80
C GLY A 10 0.83 16.54 -19.84
N SER A 11 -0.43 16.96 -19.72
CA SER A 11 -1.00 17.99 -20.57
C SER A 11 -0.36 19.36 -20.30
N PRO A 12 -0.45 20.32 -21.25
CA PRO A 12 0.02 21.68 -21.02
C PRO A 12 -0.67 22.41 -19.85
N GLY A 13 -1.84 21.93 -19.40
CA GLY A 13 -2.58 22.47 -18.26
C GLY A 13 -2.39 21.69 -16.97
N MET A 14 -1.34 20.86 -16.87
CA MET A 14 -1.10 19.98 -15.72
C MET A 14 -1.00 20.73 -14.38
N ASP A 15 -0.40 21.93 -14.37
CA ASP A 15 -0.29 22.73 -13.15
C ASP A 15 -1.65 23.20 -12.62
N ASP A 16 -2.55 23.62 -13.51
CA ASP A 16 -3.92 24.00 -13.14
C ASP A 16 -4.73 22.77 -12.71
N ASN A 17 -4.57 21.66 -13.43
CA ASN A 17 -5.23 20.39 -13.12
C ASN A 17 -4.76 19.80 -11.77
N ARG A 18 -3.50 20.03 -11.38
CA ARG A 18 -2.98 19.62 -10.07
C ARG A 18 -3.75 20.26 -8.92
N VAL A 19 -4.07 21.56 -9.02
CA VAL A 19 -4.86 22.25 -7.98
C VAL A 19 -6.23 21.61 -7.80
N PHE A 20 -6.89 21.22 -8.90
CA PHE A 20 -8.15 20.48 -8.83
C PHE A 20 -7.97 19.09 -8.20
N ALA A 21 -6.93 18.35 -8.56
CA ALA A 21 -6.63 17.04 -8.00
C ALA A 21 -6.35 17.10 -6.49
N GLU A 22 -5.59 18.10 -6.04
CA GLU A 22 -5.30 18.33 -4.62
C GLU A 22 -6.56 18.70 -3.84
N LYS A 23 -7.43 19.53 -4.41
CA LYS A 23 -8.73 19.85 -3.84
C LYS A 23 -9.62 18.60 -3.71
N GLU A 24 -9.64 17.73 -4.72
CA GLU A 24 -10.37 16.46 -4.67
C GLU A 24 -9.80 15.51 -3.60
N LYS A 25 -8.48 15.41 -3.51
CA LYS A 25 -7.78 14.63 -2.48
C LYS A 25 -8.10 15.15 -1.08
N LEU A 26 -8.09 16.47 -0.88
CA LEU A 26 -8.48 17.09 0.39
C LEU A 26 -9.95 16.79 0.73
N ALA A 27 -10.85 16.87 -0.25
CA ALA A 27 -12.26 16.53 -0.04
C ALA A 27 -12.44 15.07 0.39
N GLU A 28 -11.68 14.14 -0.19
CA GLU A 28 -11.71 12.74 0.25
C GLU A 28 -11.13 12.56 1.66
N ASN A 29 -10.02 13.22 1.98
CA ASN A 29 -9.45 13.21 3.33
C ASN A 29 -10.44 13.75 4.37
N LEU A 30 -11.24 14.78 4.03
CA LEU A 30 -12.30 15.29 4.90
C LEU A 30 -13.42 14.27 5.12
N ARG A 31 -13.80 13.51 4.09
CA ARG A 31 -14.79 12.41 4.23
C ARG A 31 -14.26 11.32 5.15
N LEU A 32 -13.01 10.90 4.96
CA LEU A 32 -12.37 9.90 5.83
C LEU A 32 -12.28 10.39 7.28
N PHE A 33 -11.89 11.65 7.48
CA PHE A 33 -11.84 12.27 8.80
C PHE A 33 -13.22 12.32 9.48
N TYR A 34 -14.26 12.71 8.74
CA TYR A 34 -15.64 12.67 9.23
C TYR A 34 -16.06 11.26 9.64
N VAL A 35 -15.81 10.24 8.81
CA VAL A 35 -16.13 8.84 9.12
C VAL A 35 -15.39 8.37 10.37
N ALA A 36 -14.12 8.73 10.52
CA ALA A 36 -13.30 8.35 11.67
C ALA A 36 -13.84 8.94 12.97
N LEU A 37 -14.15 10.25 12.98
CA LEU A 37 -14.66 10.93 14.18
C LEU A 37 -16.07 10.47 14.55
N THR A 38 -16.92 10.21 13.57
CA THR A 38 -18.33 9.82 13.80
C THR A 38 -18.50 8.34 14.14
N ARG A 39 -17.43 7.54 14.11
CA ARG A 39 -17.51 6.11 14.45
C ARG A 39 -17.56 5.83 15.95
N ALA A 40 -17.06 6.75 16.76
CA ALA A 40 -17.09 6.63 18.22
C ALA A 40 -18.54 6.75 18.75
N ARG A 41 -18.94 5.87 19.68
CA ARG A 41 -20.26 5.92 20.31
C ARG A 41 -20.29 6.62 21.67
N ASN A 42 -19.24 6.44 22.48
CA ASN A 42 -19.21 6.91 23.88
C ASN A 42 -18.18 8.04 24.10
N ARG A 43 -17.01 7.94 23.47
CA ARG A 43 -15.94 8.94 23.57
C ARG A 43 -15.02 8.82 22.36
N CYS A 44 -14.64 9.95 21.78
CA CYS A 44 -13.63 10.04 20.72
C CYS A 44 -12.42 10.81 21.29
N TYR A 45 -11.23 10.25 21.12
CA TYR A 45 -9.97 10.94 21.38
C TYR A 45 -9.30 11.20 20.04
N LEU A 46 -9.06 12.47 19.73
CA LEU A 46 -8.30 12.88 18.56
C LEU A 46 -6.97 13.45 19.07
N VAL A 47 -5.88 12.74 18.79
CA VAL A 47 -4.52 13.24 19.03
C VAL A 47 -4.05 13.90 17.75
N TRP A 48 -3.71 15.18 17.83
CA TRP A 48 -3.30 15.95 16.67
C TRP A 48 -2.31 17.05 17.08
N GLY A 49 -1.42 17.42 16.17
CA GLY A 49 -0.36 18.41 16.38
C GLY A 49 0.40 18.68 15.08
N ARG A 50 1.49 19.44 15.16
CA ARG A 50 2.38 19.67 14.02
C ARG A 50 3.26 18.44 13.81
N PHE A 51 3.06 17.76 12.68
CA PHE A 51 3.89 16.68 12.17
C PHE A 51 4.13 16.94 10.68
N ASN A 52 5.03 16.18 10.06
CA ASN A 52 5.33 16.34 8.63
C ASN A 52 4.05 16.23 7.79
N GLU A 53 3.83 17.15 6.86
CA GLU A 53 2.64 17.20 5.99
C GLU A 53 1.32 17.51 6.71
N ALA A 54 1.37 17.98 7.96
CA ALA A 54 0.16 18.37 8.69
C ALA A 54 -0.57 19.54 8.00
N GLU A 55 0.16 20.42 7.32
CA GLU A 55 -0.29 21.63 6.63
C GLU A 55 -1.29 21.37 5.48
N THR A 56 -1.25 20.18 4.87
CA THR A 56 -2.21 19.75 3.83
C THR A 56 -3.29 18.80 4.35
N SER A 57 -3.29 18.51 5.66
CA SER A 57 -4.21 17.55 6.27
C SER A 57 -5.63 18.09 6.44
N ALA A 58 -6.61 17.17 6.51
CA ALA A 58 -8.01 17.53 6.78
C ALA A 58 -8.20 18.33 8.10
N PRO A 59 -7.53 17.99 9.22
CA PRO A 59 -7.56 18.82 10.43
C PRO A 59 -7.01 20.24 10.24
N ALA A 60 -5.88 20.40 9.53
CA ALA A 60 -5.31 21.72 9.29
C ALA A 60 -6.27 22.60 8.48
N TYR A 61 -6.86 22.04 7.43
CA TYR A 61 -7.91 22.72 6.69
C TYR A 61 -9.13 23.06 7.56
N LEU A 62 -9.69 22.08 8.28
CA LEU A 62 -10.93 22.28 9.02
C LEU A 62 -10.78 23.33 10.15
N PHE A 63 -9.64 23.33 10.83
CA PHE A 63 -9.42 24.16 12.01
C PHE A 63 -8.71 25.49 11.71
N HIS A 64 -7.92 25.57 10.64
CA HIS A 64 -7.00 26.70 10.41
C HIS A 64 -7.09 27.38 9.03
N GLN A 65 -7.99 26.98 8.12
CA GLN A 65 -8.14 27.57 6.77
C GLN A 65 -8.49 29.08 6.70
N GLY A 66 -8.77 29.74 7.84
CA GLY A 66 -8.99 31.19 7.88
C GLY A 66 -10.29 31.69 7.21
N GLY A 67 -11.25 30.81 6.92
CA GLY A 67 -12.62 31.16 6.52
C GLY A 67 -12.87 31.41 5.02
N SER A 68 -11.89 31.20 4.15
CA SER A 68 -12.03 31.43 2.71
C SER A 68 -12.28 30.13 1.94
N TRP A 69 -13.54 29.73 1.79
CA TRP A 69 -13.95 28.53 1.04
C TRP A 69 -13.94 28.71 -0.49
N GLU A 70 -13.76 29.93 -0.97
CA GLU A 70 -13.95 30.32 -2.38
C GLU A 70 -12.64 30.43 -3.18
N ARG A 71 -11.47 30.13 -2.60
CA ARG A 71 -10.21 30.18 -3.36
C ARG A 71 -10.13 29.02 -4.36
N GLU A 72 -9.52 29.29 -5.52
CA GLU A 72 -9.20 28.25 -6.50
C GLU A 72 -8.22 27.23 -5.91
N ASP A 73 -7.14 27.70 -5.27
CA ASP A 73 -6.19 26.89 -4.53
C ASP A 73 -6.43 26.98 -3.01
N VAL A 74 -7.34 26.15 -2.51
CA VAL A 74 -7.62 26.04 -1.07
C VAL A 74 -6.52 25.30 -0.31
N VAL A 75 -5.82 24.36 -0.96
CA VAL A 75 -4.81 23.50 -0.31
C VAL A 75 -3.55 24.32 -0.06
N GLY A 76 -2.98 24.94 -1.09
CA GLY A 76 -1.79 25.79 -0.96
C GLY A 76 -2.04 27.04 -0.12
N ALA A 77 -3.26 27.57 -0.10
CA ALA A 77 -3.62 28.66 0.81
C ALA A 77 -3.65 28.22 2.29
N THR A 78 -4.15 27.02 2.57
CA THR A 78 -4.16 26.44 3.92
C THR A 78 -2.74 26.13 4.37
N GLU A 79 -1.95 25.54 3.48
CA GLU A 79 -0.54 25.22 3.71
C GLU A 79 0.26 26.45 4.15
N LYS A 80 0.29 27.49 3.30
CA LYS A 80 0.99 28.76 3.58
C LYS A 80 0.55 29.41 4.88
N ARG A 81 -0.74 29.33 5.21
CA ARG A 81 -1.27 29.86 6.46
C ARG A 81 -0.79 29.05 7.64
N PHE A 82 -0.88 27.73 7.58
CA PHE A 82 -0.49 26.84 8.67
C PHE A 82 1.01 26.91 8.98
N GLU A 83 1.84 27.04 7.94
CA GLU A 83 3.27 27.31 8.08
C GLU A 83 3.57 28.62 8.83
N ALA A 84 2.75 29.66 8.60
CA ALA A 84 2.90 30.95 9.26
C ALA A 84 2.38 30.99 10.71
N LEU A 85 1.58 30.01 11.13
CA LEU A 85 1.05 29.94 12.50
C LEU A 85 2.08 29.35 13.46
N SER A 86 2.24 29.96 14.64
CA SER A 86 2.98 29.34 15.74
C SER A 86 2.15 28.27 16.46
N ASP A 87 2.78 27.45 17.30
CA ASP A 87 2.10 26.46 18.14
C ASP A 87 1.04 27.11 19.05
N GLU A 88 1.33 28.31 19.56
CA GLU A 88 0.40 29.06 20.41
C GLU A 88 -0.80 29.57 19.62
N ASP A 89 -0.59 29.99 18.36
CA ASP A 89 -1.69 30.41 17.48
C ASP A 89 -2.60 29.23 17.14
N VAL A 90 -2.02 28.07 16.80
CA VAL A 90 -2.76 26.82 16.55
C VAL A 90 -3.61 26.46 17.78
N ARG A 91 -3.01 26.50 18.97
CA ARG A 91 -3.72 26.21 20.22
C ARG A 91 -4.85 27.21 20.49
N THR A 92 -4.61 28.50 20.24
CA THR A 92 -5.59 29.57 20.43
C THR A 92 -6.79 29.37 19.50
N GLU A 93 -6.55 29.05 18.22
CA GLU A 93 -7.63 28.77 17.27
C GLU A 93 -8.46 27.54 17.67
N LEU A 94 -7.82 26.46 18.13
CA LEU A 94 -8.54 25.30 18.67
C LEU A 94 -9.36 25.64 19.90
N LYS A 95 -8.84 26.49 20.80
CA LYS A 95 -9.57 26.95 21.98
C LYS A 95 -10.81 27.76 21.60
N MET A 96 -10.71 28.65 20.60
CA MET A 96 -11.85 29.40 20.09
C MET A 96 -12.95 28.47 19.53
N ILE A 97 -12.58 27.36 18.90
CA ILE A 97 -13.55 26.35 18.43
C ILE A 97 -14.24 25.71 19.64
N VAL A 98 -13.47 25.26 20.64
CA VAL A 98 -14.00 24.65 21.86
C VAL A 98 -14.96 25.57 22.60
N ASP A 99 -14.61 26.86 22.71
CA ASP A 99 -15.43 27.86 23.41
C ASP A 99 -16.78 28.11 22.69
N LYS A 100 -16.85 27.90 21.36
CA LYS A 100 -18.11 27.97 20.59
C LYS A 100 -19.02 26.77 20.82
N VAL A 101 -18.47 25.59 21.07
CA VAL A 101 -19.23 24.35 21.30
C VAL A 101 -19.31 24.05 22.80
N HIS A 102 -20.23 24.74 23.47
CA HIS A 102 -20.57 24.64 24.90
C HIS A 102 -20.45 23.22 25.52
N GLY A 103 -19.24 22.82 25.92
CA GLY A 103 -18.95 21.59 26.67
C GLY A 103 -18.96 20.27 25.87
N THR A 104 -19.11 20.30 24.53
CA THR A 104 -19.15 19.05 23.72
C THR A 104 -17.74 18.53 23.40
N ILE A 105 -16.79 19.44 23.20
CA ILE A 105 -15.40 19.13 22.88
C ILE A 105 -14.54 19.63 24.03
N ARG A 106 -13.50 18.86 24.40
CA ARG A 106 -12.49 19.27 25.37
C ARG A 106 -11.12 19.27 24.70
N LEU A 107 -10.42 20.38 24.79
CA LEU A 107 -8.99 20.46 24.46
C LEU A 107 -8.16 20.18 25.71
N SER A 108 -7.15 19.32 25.58
CA SER A 108 -6.20 18.99 26.63
C SER A 108 -4.83 18.73 26.03
N GLU A 109 -3.79 19.00 26.81
CA GLU A 109 -2.44 18.60 26.44
C GLU A 109 -2.28 17.09 26.43
N MET A 110 -1.33 16.62 25.64
CA MET A 110 -0.96 15.20 25.61
C MET A 110 -0.43 14.82 27.00
N PRO A 111 -1.02 13.82 27.68
CA PRO A 111 -0.52 13.39 28.97
C PRO A 111 0.89 12.81 28.80
N MET A 112 1.87 13.38 29.51
CA MET A 112 3.26 12.90 29.51
C MET A 112 3.52 11.86 30.61
N GLU A 113 2.58 11.70 31.54
CA GLU A 113 2.71 10.73 32.63
C GLU A 113 2.55 9.29 32.09
N ALA A 114 3.34 8.37 32.62
CA ALA A 114 3.18 6.95 32.34
C ALA A 114 1.79 6.50 32.77
N GLY A 115 0.97 6.09 31.79
CA GLY A 115 -0.36 5.57 32.05
C GLY A 115 -0.31 4.36 32.97
N LYS A 116 -1.21 4.30 33.94
CA LYS A 116 -1.43 3.05 34.69
C LYS A 116 -2.02 2.02 33.73
N GLU A 117 -1.41 0.84 33.69
CA GLU A 117 -1.93 -0.27 32.89
C GLU A 117 -3.36 -0.58 33.33
N TYR A 118 -4.28 -0.58 32.38
CA TYR A 118 -5.69 -0.85 32.67
C TYR A 118 -5.82 -2.32 33.09
N SER A 119 -6.10 -2.54 34.38
CA SER A 119 -6.58 -3.83 34.85
C SER A 119 -8.11 -3.80 34.87
N PRO A 120 -8.79 -4.61 34.03
CA PRO A 120 -10.23 -4.75 34.14
C PRO A 120 -10.57 -5.21 35.56
N PRO A 121 -11.68 -4.73 36.16
CA PRO A 121 -12.15 -5.28 37.41
C PRO A 121 -12.29 -6.80 37.26
N PRO A 122 -12.03 -7.60 38.32
CA PRO A 122 -12.15 -9.05 38.26
C PRO A 122 -13.58 -9.41 37.84
N GLY A 123 -13.75 -9.64 36.54
CA GLY A 123 -14.99 -10.13 35.96
C GLY A 123 -15.22 -11.55 36.44
N LYS A 124 -16.49 -11.98 36.49
CA LYS A 124 -16.79 -13.40 36.67
C LYS A 124 -16.01 -14.16 35.60
N LYS A 125 -15.12 -15.06 36.02
CA LYS A 125 -14.44 -16.00 35.13
C LYS A 125 -15.51 -16.94 34.58
N VAL A 126 -16.08 -16.58 33.43
CA VAL A 126 -16.98 -17.47 32.69
C VAL A 126 -16.10 -18.41 31.89
N THR A 127 -16.33 -19.72 32.02
CA THR A 127 -15.71 -20.70 31.14
C THR A 127 -16.28 -20.48 29.74
N LEU A 128 -15.48 -19.90 28.84
CA LEU A 128 -15.85 -19.74 27.45
C LEU A 128 -15.77 -21.09 26.76
N ALA A 129 -16.80 -21.44 25.99
CA ALA A 129 -16.77 -22.58 25.09
C ALA A 129 -17.00 -22.07 23.66
N CYS A 130 -16.28 -22.65 22.70
CA CYS A 130 -16.48 -22.32 21.30
C CYS A 130 -17.90 -22.73 20.88
N ARG A 131 -18.66 -21.83 20.26
CA ARG A 131 -19.99 -22.16 19.75
C ARG A 131 -19.83 -23.14 18.58
N ARG A 132 -20.45 -24.32 18.67
CA ARG A 132 -20.50 -25.25 17.54
C ARG A 132 -21.47 -24.70 16.50
N PHE A 133 -20.97 -24.43 15.30
CA PHE A 133 -21.80 -24.07 14.16
C PHE A 133 -22.60 -25.32 13.74
N ALA A 134 -23.93 -25.21 13.74
CA ALA A 134 -24.86 -26.27 13.35
C ALA A 134 -25.72 -25.88 12.15
N GLY A 135 -25.40 -24.75 11.51
CA GLY A 135 -26.07 -24.33 10.28
C GLY A 135 -25.55 -25.10 9.08
N ASP A 136 -26.29 -25.00 7.97
CA ASP A 136 -25.78 -25.38 6.66
C ASP A 136 -25.32 -24.12 5.93
N ILE A 137 -24.13 -24.17 5.32
CA ILE A 137 -23.61 -23.07 4.52
C ILE A 137 -23.96 -23.40 3.08
N ASP A 138 -24.85 -22.61 2.49
CA ASP A 138 -25.12 -22.70 1.06
C ASP A 138 -23.84 -22.38 0.28
N ARG A 139 -23.25 -23.41 -0.32
CA ARG A 139 -22.03 -23.33 -1.14
C ARG A 139 -22.34 -23.16 -2.64
N GLN A 140 -23.62 -23.05 -3.02
CA GLN A 140 -24.00 -22.85 -4.42
C GLN A 140 -23.60 -21.46 -4.91
N TRP A 141 -23.64 -20.46 -4.03
CA TRP A 141 -23.17 -19.10 -4.31
C TRP A 141 -21.80 -18.85 -3.67
N HIS A 142 -20.83 -18.46 -4.50
CA HIS A 142 -19.50 -18.07 -4.05
C HIS A 142 -19.03 -16.87 -4.87
N ILE A 143 -18.28 -15.97 -4.22
CA ILE A 143 -17.49 -14.95 -4.91
C ILE A 143 -16.13 -15.59 -5.19
N SER A 144 -15.82 -15.84 -6.46
CA SER A 144 -14.51 -16.35 -6.85
C SER A 144 -13.46 -15.23 -6.70
N SER A 145 -12.42 -15.46 -5.90
CA SER A 145 -11.23 -14.61 -5.96
C SER A 145 -10.52 -14.81 -7.30
N PHE A 146 -9.75 -13.83 -7.77
CA PHE A 146 -8.94 -13.96 -8.98
C PHE A 146 -8.04 -15.21 -8.92
N SER A 147 -7.47 -15.50 -7.75
CA SER A 147 -6.69 -16.72 -7.50
C SER A 147 -7.52 -18.01 -7.68
N SER A 148 -8.79 -18.03 -7.28
CA SER A 148 -9.69 -19.17 -7.48
C SER A 148 -10.07 -19.40 -8.95
N LEU A 149 -10.11 -18.33 -9.75
CA LEU A 149 -10.36 -18.40 -11.20
C LEU A 149 -9.14 -18.93 -11.95
N VAL A 150 -7.94 -18.52 -11.55
CA VAL A 150 -6.68 -18.90 -12.21
C VAL A 150 -6.24 -20.32 -11.79
N SER A 151 -6.49 -20.74 -10.55
CA SER A 151 -6.07 -22.07 -10.07
C SER A 151 -6.82 -23.26 -10.71
N ARG A 152 -8.04 -23.05 -11.22
CA ARG A 152 -8.80 -24.09 -11.95
C ARG A 152 -8.38 -24.26 -13.41
N ARG A 153 -7.52 -23.40 -13.96
CA ARG A 153 -6.93 -23.62 -15.28
C ARG A 153 -5.77 -24.61 -15.13
N GLN A 154 -6.07 -25.90 -15.30
CA GLN A 154 -5.04 -26.88 -15.62
C GLN A 154 -4.35 -26.44 -16.92
N HIS A 155 -3.13 -25.90 -16.80
CA HIS A 155 -2.07 -25.93 -17.81
C HIS A 155 -2.52 -25.74 -19.28
N GLY A 156 -3.26 -24.66 -19.53
CA GLY A 156 -3.32 -24.04 -20.85
C GLY A 156 -2.55 -22.74 -20.76
N ALA A 157 -1.31 -22.74 -21.25
CA ALA A 157 -0.54 -21.51 -21.41
C ALA A 157 -1.26 -20.62 -22.43
N GLU A 158 -2.19 -19.79 -21.97
CA GLU A 158 -2.52 -18.56 -22.67
C GLU A 158 -1.29 -17.66 -22.50
N LEU A 159 -0.32 -17.87 -23.39
CA LEU A 159 0.68 -16.88 -23.69
C LEU A 159 -0.07 -15.58 -23.98
N ALA A 160 0.35 -14.49 -23.34
CA ALA A 160 -0.09 -13.17 -23.75
C ALA A 160 0.11 -13.06 -25.26
N ASP A 161 -0.94 -12.64 -25.96
CA ASP A 161 -0.90 -12.28 -27.38
C ASP A 161 0.00 -11.05 -27.52
N ARG A 162 1.30 -11.30 -27.43
CA ARG A 162 2.33 -10.38 -27.88
C ARG A 162 2.61 -10.84 -29.28
N ASP A 163 2.37 -9.95 -30.24
CA ASP A 163 2.94 -10.00 -31.58
C ASP A 163 4.46 -10.09 -31.48
N ALA A 164 4.96 -11.27 -31.13
CA ALA A 164 6.35 -11.61 -31.13
C ALA A 164 6.70 -11.80 -32.60
N VAL A 165 7.08 -10.69 -33.24
CA VAL A 165 7.82 -10.72 -34.48
C VAL A 165 9.00 -11.65 -34.26
N SER A 166 8.90 -12.85 -34.79
CA SER A 166 9.93 -13.88 -34.73
C SER A 166 11.09 -13.38 -35.58
N LEU A 167 12.04 -12.67 -34.96
CA LEU A 167 13.31 -12.33 -35.59
C LEU A 167 14.10 -13.64 -35.78
N PRO A 168 14.42 -14.05 -37.01
CA PRO A 168 15.22 -15.24 -37.24
C PRO A 168 16.63 -15.04 -36.68
N ALA A 169 17.15 -16.08 -36.03
CA ALA A 169 18.52 -16.16 -35.52
C ALA A 169 19.57 -15.85 -36.61
N PRO A 170 20.76 -15.33 -36.24
CA PRO A 170 21.69 -14.74 -37.19
C PRO A 170 22.43 -15.80 -38.00
N HIS A 171 22.15 -15.84 -39.30
CA HIS A 171 23.04 -16.47 -40.27
C HIS A 171 24.13 -15.46 -40.70
N ARG A 172 25.38 -15.70 -40.29
CA ARG A 172 26.57 -15.30 -41.09
C ARG A 172 26.62 -16.24 -42.30
N PRO A 173 26.97 -15.77 -43.53
CA PRO A 173 28.30 -15.20 -43.79
C PRO A 173 28.47 -14.17 -44.94
N ALA A 174 29.70 -13.63 -45.01
CA ALA A 174 30.50 -13.19 -46.18
C ALA A 174 30.27 -11.81 -46.87
N LEU A 175 31.18 -10.87 -46.55
CA LEU A 175 32.06 -10.03 -47.41
C LEU A 175 31.54 -9.36 -48.72
N ARG A 176 31.51 -8.01 -48.72
CA ARG A 176 32.08 -7.01 -49.70
C ARG A 176 31.31 -5.68 -49.58
N ASP A 177 31.90 -4.63 -49.03
CA ASP A 177 32.74 -3.56 -49.66
C ASP A 177 31.94 -2.38 -50.27
N SER A 178 32.45 -1.19 -49.93
CA SER A 178 32.35 0.13 -50.56
C SER A 178 31.19 1.10 -50.23
N GLY A 179 31.56 2.32 -49.77
CA GLY A 179 30.79 3.56 -50.01
C GLY A 179 30.60 4.51 -48.82
N LYS A 180 31.33 5.63 -48.79
CA LYS A 180 31.36 6.70 -47.76
C LYS A 180 30.15 7.68 -47.79
N ALA A 181 30.06 8.45 -46.69
CA ALA A 181 29.58 9.85 -46.49
C ALA A 181 28.22 10.01 -45.77
N GLY A 182 28.01 10.83 -44.72
CA GLY A 182 28.82 11.80 -43.95
C GLY A 182 28.04 12.22 -42.68
N GLY A 183 28.73 12.76 -41.66
CA GLY A 183 28.20 13.12 -40.32
C GLY A 183 27.34 14.41 -40.27
N PRO A 184 27.20 15.13 -39.12
CA PRO A 184 27.88 15.01 -37.80
C PRO A 184 27.01 15.25 -36.52
N GLY A 185 27.60 15.06 -35.32
CA GLY A 185 27.31 15.83 -34.09
C GLY A 185 26.63 15.06 -32.94
N LEU A 186 27.40 14.41 -32.04
CA LEU A 186 27.87 14.89 -30.72
C LEU A 186 26.79 15.11 -29.64
N TYR A 187 26.66 14.13 -28.74
CA TYR A 187 26.60 14.37 -27.28
C TYR A 187 27.42 13.27 -26.60
N SER A 188 28.51 13.67 -25.95
CA SER A 188 29.39 12.84 -25.12
C SER A 188 28.78 12.73 -23.71
N GLN A 189 28.65 11.50 -23.22
CA GLN A 189 28.24 11.18 -21.86
C GLN A 189 29.47 10.61 -21.16
N GLU A 190 30.19 11.47 -20.44
CA GLU A 190 31.33 11.09 -19.60
C GLU A 190 30.81 10.57 -18.25
N ASP A 191 31.23 9.34 -17.93
CA ASP A 191 31.71 8.88 -16.64
C ASP A 191 30.82 9.04 -15.39
N PHE A 192 29.98 8.02 -15.17
CA PHE A 192 29.59 7.55 -13.84
C PHE A 192 29.77 6.02 -13.78
N GLU A 193 31.01 5.57 -13.61
CA GLU A 193 31.29 4.21 -13.14
C GLU A 193 31.00 4.14 -11.64
N GLU A 194 29.73 4.00 -11.29
CA GLU A 194 29.36 3.52 -9.96
C GLU A 194 29.36 2.00 -10.02
N SER A 195 30.38 1.40 -9.41
CA SER A 195 30.53 -0.04 -9.25
C SER A 195 29.44 -0.57 -8.32
N ILE A 196 28.26 -0.82 -8.89
CA ILE A 196 27.24 -1.64 -8.24
C ILE A 196 27.82 -3.04 -8.16
N ILE A 197 28.25 -3.44 -6.96
CA ILE A 197 28.44 -4.84 -6.63
C ILE A 197 27.05 -5.46 -6.77
N GLU A 198 26.75 -6.05 -7.93
CA GLU A 198 25.62 -6.96 -8.10
C GLU A 198 25.92 -8.20 -7.24
N GLU A 199 25.67 -8.10 -5.93
CA GLU A 199 25.52 -9.31 -5.12
C GLU A 199 24.33 -10.07 -5.71
N GLU A 200 24.60 -11.19 -6.37
CA GLU A 200 23.53 -12.08 -6.80
C GLU A 200 22.63 -12.35 -5.59
N PRO A 201 21.31 -12.09 -5.69
CA PRO A 201 20.43 -12.18 -4.55
C PRO A 201 20.47 -13.60 -3.99
N SER A 202 20.92 -13.77 -2.75
CA SER A 202 21.00 -15.08 -2.10
C SER A 202 19.75 -15.36 -1.25
N GLY A 203 19.43 -16.64 -1.05
CA GLY A 203 18.32 -17.07 -0.21
C GLY A 203 16.95 -16.79 -0.84
N ILE A 204 15.97 -16.34 -0.03
CA ILE A 204 14.58 -16.16 -0.49
C ILE A 204 14.47 -15.09 -1.60
N PHE A 205 15.44 -14.18 -1.71
CA PHE A 205 15.42 -13.10 -2.69
C PHE A 205 15.74 -13.55 -4.12
N SER A 206 16.33 -14.75 -4.30
CA SER A 206 16.47 -15.45 -5.58
C SER A 206 15.37 -16.46 -5.86
N PHE A 207 14.40 -16.65 -4.95
CA PHE A 207 13.24 -17.48 -5.25
C PHE A 207 12.49 -16.89 -6.46
N PRO A 208 11.99 -17.71 -7.39
CA PRO A 208 11.31 -17.22 -8.58
C PRO A 208 10.22 -16.19 -8.25
N ARG A 209 10.16 -15.10 -9.01
CA ARG A 209 9.17 -14.04 -8.82
C ARG A 209 7.98 -14.23 -9.75
N GLY A 210 6.86 -13.59 -9.41
CA GLY A 210 5.66 -13.54 -10.24
C GLY A 210 4.46 -14.25 -9.61
N THR A 211 3.33 -14.22 -10.31
CA THR A 211 2.03 -14.68 -9.79
C THR A 211 2.07 -16.12 -9.30
N LYS A 212 2.76 -17.01 -10.01
CA LYS A 212 2.92 -18.43 -9.63
C LYS A 212 3.59 -18.61 -8.27
N ALA A 213 4.64 -17.84 -8.01
CA ALA A 213 5.34 -17.84 -6.73
C ALA A 213 4.47 -17.25 -5.62
N GLY A 214 3.73 -16.17 -5.91
CA GLY A 214 2.75 -15.62 -4.97
C GLY A 214 1.67 -16.62 -4.58
N THR A 215 1.05 -17.31 -5.56
CA THR A 215 0.04 -18.35 -5.30
C THR A 215 0.61 -19.51 -4.48
N PHE A 216 1.82 -19.96 -4.81
CA PHE A 216 2.52 -20.99 -4.04
C PHE A 216 2.73 -20.59 -2.57
N MET A 217 3.19 -19.35 -2.30
CA MET A 217 3.39 -18.87 -0.93
C MET A 217 2.07 -18.74 -0.17
N HIS A 218 1.02 -18.24 -0.83
CA HIS A 218 -0.32 -18.18 -0.24
C HIS A 218 -0.84 -19.57 0.13
N ASP A 219 -0.67 -20.56 -0.73
CA ASP A 219 -1.12 -21.94 -0.52
C ASP A 219 -0.35 -22.61 0.65
N ILE A 220 0.96 -22.37 0.76
CA ILE A 220 1.72 -22.79 1.94
C ILE A 220 1.13 -22.20 3.22
N PHE A 221 0.91 -20.88 3.28
CA PHE A 221 0.42 -20.23 4.49
C PHE A 221 -1.05 -20.56 4.82
N GLU A 222 -1.85 -20.92 3.82
CA GLU A 222 -3.23 -21.38 4.01
C GLU A 222 -3.28 -22.75 4.69
N HIS A 223 -2.35 -23.65 4.35
CA HIS A 223 -2.29 -25.00 4.90
C HIS A 223 -1.32 -25.17 6.07
N LEU A 224 -0.60 -24.09 6.44
CA LEU A 224 0.34 -24.12 7.54
C LEU A 224 -0.41 -24.02 8.89
N GLU A 225 -0.25 -25.04 9.74
CA GLU A 225 -0.72 -24.98 11.13
C GLU A 225 0.28 -24.21 12.02
N PHE A 226 0.11 -22.89 12.14
CA PHE A 226 1.01 -22.02 12.92
C PHE A 226 1.13 -22.38 14.41
N ALA A 227 0.15 -23.09 14.98
CA ALA A 227 0.18 -23.51 16.38
C ALA A 227 1.03 -24.78 16.62
N GLN A 228 1.43 -25.48 15.55
CA GLN A 228 2.11 -26.76 15.63
C GLN A 228 3.64 -26.55 15.60
N LYS A 229 4.35 -26.98 16.65
CA LYS A 229 5.82 -26.88 16.75
C LYS A 229 6.57 -27.96 15.95
N ASP A 230 5.84 -28.83 15.24
CA ASP A 230 6.44 -29.93 14.50
C ASP A 230 6.99 -29.45 13.16
N THR A 231 8.30 -29.24 13.13
CA THR A 231 9.06 -28.83 11.95
C THR A 231 9.02 -29.89 10.83
N SER A 232 8.74 -31.16 11.15
CA SER A 232 8.70 -32.24 10.15
C SER A 232 7.47 -32.15 9.25
N LEU A 233 6.32 -31.73 9.79
CA LEU A 233 5.09 -31.54 9.03
C LEU A 233 5.19 -30.33 8.10
N MET A 234 5.77 -29.22 8.58
CA MET A 234 6.07 -28.06 7.74
C MET A 234 7.01 -28.43 6.59
N LYS A 235 8.11 -29.16 6.86
CA LYS A 235 9.05 -29.60 5.81
C LYS A 235 8.36 -30.47 4.75
N LYS A 236 7.46 -31.36 5.16
CA LYS A 236 6.67 -32.21 4.24
C LYS A 236 5.69 -31.37 3.41
N LEU A 237 5.00 -30.42 4.02
CA LEU A 237 4.09 -29.51 3.33
C LEU A 237 4.82 -28.70 2.26
N VAL A 238 5.95 -28.08 2.61
CA VAL A 238 6.77 -27.30 1.66
C VAL A 238 7.28 -28.19 0.52
N ALA A 239 7.79 -29.39 0.81
CA ALA A 239 8.24 -30.32 -0.23
C ALA A 239 7.11 -30.74 -1.18
N HIS A 240 5.93 -31.05 -0.63
CA HIS A 240 4.75 -31.41 -1.42
C HIS A 240 4.34 -30.24 -2.33
N LYS A 241 4.25 -29.03 -1.77
CA LYS A 241 3.86 -27.83 -2.53
C LYS A 241 4.90 -27.43 -3.57
N LEU A 242 6.20 -27.62 -3.32
CA LEU A 242 7.24 -27.41 -4.33
C LEU A 242 7.04 -28.34 -5.53
N SER A 243 6.77 -29.63 -5.28
CA SER A 243 6.46 -30.59 -6.34
C SER A 243 5.18 -30.25 -7.09
N GLU A 244 4.12 -29.85 -6.38
CA GLU A 244 2.82 -29.52 -6.96
C GLU A 244 2.90 -28.30 -7.90
N TYR A 245 3.69 -27.29 -7.53
CA TYR A 245 3.88 -26.08 -8.34
C TYR A 245 5.07 -26.19 -9.30
N GLY A 246 5.81 -27.31 -9.34
CA GLY A 246 6.94 -27.53 -10.23
C GLY A 246 8.13 -26.60 -9.95
N PHE A 247 8.39 -26.29 -8.68
CA PHE A 247 9.60 -25.60 -8.23
C PHE A 247 10.66 -26.62 -7.80
N GLU A 248 11.94 -26.25 -7.96
CA GLU A 248 13.05 -27.14 -7.64
C GLU A 248 13.14 -27.43 -6.13
N PRO A 249 13.46 -28.68 -5.72
CA PRO A 249 13.57 -29.07 -4.32
C PRO A 249 14.62 -28.28 -3.51
N ILE A 250 15.59 -27.67 -4.20
CA ILE A 250 16.64 -26.85 -3.58
C ILE A 250 16.07 -25.70 -2.74
N TRP A 251 14.88 -25.21 -3.08
CA TRP A 251 14.21 -24.12 -2.36
C TRP A 251 13.61 -24.53 -1.02
N GLN A 252 13.49 -25.83 -0.73
CA GLN A 252 12.82 -26.32 0.48
C GLN A 252 13.46 -25.76 1.76
N GLU A 253 14.79 -25.78 1.84
CA GLU A 253 15.50 -25.33 3.04
C GLU A 253 15.40 -23.81 3.23
N THR A 254 15.55 -23.05 2.13
CA THR A 254 15.37 -21.60 2.11
C THR A 254 13.96 -21.19 2.58
N LEU A 255 12.93 -21.86 2.08
CA LEU A 255 11.54 -21.58 2.43
C LEU A 255 11.21 -21.98 3.87
N CYS A 256 11.68 -23.16 4.31
CA CYS A 256 11.52 -23.57 5.70
C CYS A 256 12.19 -22.58 6.67
N GLY A 257 13.38 -22.09 6.32
CA GLY A 257 14.09 -21.06 7.10
C GLY A 257 13.36 -19.71 7.11
N MET A 258 12.67 -19.36 6.02
CA MET A 258 11.86 -18.13 5.95
C MET A 258 10.61 -18.22 6.84
N ILE A 259 9.91 -19.36 6.84
CA ILE A 259 8.66 -19.56 7.61
C ILE A 259 8.92 -19.59 9.12
N GLN A 260 10.12 -19.99 9.54
CA GLN A 260 10.50 -20.11 10.96
C GLN A 260 11.08 -18.82 11.57
N LYS A 261 11.39 -17.81 10.76
CA LYS A 261 11.81 -16.48 11.25
C LYS A 261 10.61 -15.63 11.61
#